data_AF-A0A672PJ68-F1
#
_entry.id   AF-A0A672PJ68-F1
#
_cell.length_a   1.000
_cell.length_b   1.000
_cell.length_c   1.000
_cell.angle_alpha   90.00
_cell.angle_beta   90.00
_cell.angle_gamma   90.00
#
_symmetry.space_group_name_H-M   'P 1'
#
loop_
_entity.id
_entity.type
_entity.pdbx_description
1 polymer ?
#
loop_
_entity_poly.entity_id
_entity_poly.type
_entity_poly.pdbx_seq_one_letter_code
_entity_poly.pdbx_strand_id
1 'polypeptide(L)'
;IMAGIIHYDKGRKTLNNGFFRDCNIFARFSSLKIQYKIVRCYFPPSLQLSQLKAQLGATVQVCQELLGRLEKEKSKTSMTDQRTQANETKDSPEVPHLNVILSKLEDENDQLKKRVAYVESLNSKWQKYDSSREEYVRGLCQKLKESNGLACAGPTLTQTPAAGNVALFQQEIARLNGLLQDKMMECERLSRERDDSKRIDQERIQMLEQQVLAYIEDFKSERADRERAQGKILDLQDEVGRLQLQIRTQSVQEASSSRRLHMGLKKVPHRQTDTAEPRRNSPPETSSKRSISNTAPQGAAELQCPRCLTTYDDEHATEYLNHWDECAKL
;
A
#
# COMPACT_ATOMS: atom_id res chain seq x y z
N ILE A 1 -3.83 -59.66 9.71
CA ILE A 1 -3.66 -61.03 10.25
C ILE A 1 -2.84 -61.81 9.25
N MET A 2 -1.54 -61.99 9.51
CA MET A 2 -0.78 -63.21 9.20
C MET A 2 0.62 -63.03 9.79
N ALA A 3 0.94 -63.94 10.70
CA ALA A 3 2.18 -64.02 11.45
C ALA A 3 3.20 -64.85 10.66
N GLY A 4 4.48 -64.51 10.80
CA GLY A 4 5.61 -65.33 10.35
C GLY A 4 6.53 -65.61 11.53
N ILE A 5 6.47 -66.85 12.01
CA ILE A 5 7.24 -67.43 13.12
C ILE A 5 8.71 -67.59 12.71
N ILE A 6 9.65 -67.16 13.55
CA ILE A 6 11.09 -67.41 13.37
C ILE A 6 11.46 -68.67 14.17
N HIS A 7 11.86 -69.72 13.47
CA HIS A 7 12.55 -70.88 14.03
C HIS A 7 14.00 -70.50 14.36
N TYR A 8 14.41 -70.73 15.60
CA TYR A 8 15.80 -70.64 16.05
C TYR A 8 16.40 -72.04 16.05
N ASP A 9 17.44 -72.28 15.25
CA ASP A 9 18.28 -73.46 15.36
C ASP A 9 19.71 -73.06 15.72
N LYS A 10 20.32 -73.86 16.62
CA LYS A 10 21.46 -73.50 17.46
C LYS A 10 22.58 -74.50 17.19
N GLY A 11 23.57 -74.12 16.39
CA GLY A 11 24.73 -74.98 16.06
C GLY A 11 26.05 -74.21 15.96
N ARG A 12 26.72 -74.07 17.11
CA ARG A 12 28.18 -73.89 17.37
C ARG A 12 29.09 -74.29 16.18
N LYS A 13 30.17 -73.61 15.73
CA LYS A 13 31.26 -72.75 16.28
C LYS A 13 31.84 -71.98 15.06
N THR A 14 32.34 -70.74 15.11
CA THR A 14 33.66 -70.30 15.60
C THR A 14 33.76 -68.76 15.62
N LEU A 15 34.58 -68.23 16.53
CA LEU A 15 34.76 -66.82 16.88
C LEU A 15 35.20 -65.88 15.74
N ASN A 16 34.47 -64.77 15.53
CA ASN A 16 34.90 -63.38 15.78
C ASN A 16 33.91 -62.39 15.13
N ASN A 17 33.68 -61.23 15.77
CA ASN A 17 32.82 -60.09 15.36
C ASN A 17 31.39 -60.01 15.95
N GLY A 18 31.20 -60.34 17.23
CA GLY A 18 29.90 -60.21 17.92
C GLY A 18 29.63 -58.90 18.66
N PHE A 19 30.63 -58.05 18.93
CA PHE A 19 30.44 -56.93 19.87
C PHE A 19 29.98 -55.60 19.23
N PHE A 20 29.98 -55.50 17.89
CA PHE A 20 29.61 -54.25 17.19
C PHE A 20 28.18 -54.24 16.60
N ARG A 21 27.47 -55.38 16.61
CA ARG A 21 26.11 -55.46 16.05
C ARG A 21 25.01 -55.10 17.05
N ASP A 22 25.24 -55.31 18.35
CA ASP A 22 24.21 -55.05 19.37
C ASP A 22 24.09 -53.56 19.74
N CYS A 23 25.17 -52.78 19.65
CA CYS A 23 25.09 -51.32 19.80
C CYS A 23 24.26 -50.65 18.67
N ASN A 24 24.24 -51.24 17.47
CA ASN A 24 23.56 -50.65 16.32
C ASN A 24 22.04 -50.88 16.36
N ILE A 25 21.59 -52.00 16.93
CA ILE A 25 20.16 -52.30 17.14
C ILE A 25 19.61 -51.43 18.28
N PHE A 26 20.36 -51.26 19.38
CA PHE A 26 19.93 -50.42 20.50
C PHE A 26 19.89 -48.92 20.13
N ALA A 27 20.84 -48.47 19.29
CA ALA A 27 20.83 -47.12 18.74
C ALA A 27 19.66 -46.90 17.76
N ARG A 28 19.30 -47.91 16.94
CA ARG A 28 18.13 -47.82 16.05
C ARG A 28 16.80 -47.81 16.80
N PHE A 29 16.64 -48.60 17.86
CA PHE A 29 15.43 -48.56 18.70
C PHE A 29 15.29 -47.26 19.49
N SER A 30 16.41 -46.71 19.97
CA SER A 30 16.43 -45.41 20.66
C SER A 30 16.13 -44.27 19.68
N SER A 31 16.68 -44.32 18.47
CA SER A 31 16.42 -43.35 17.40
C SER A 31 14.97 -43.42 16.89
N LEU A 32 14.37 -44.62 16.75
CA LEU A 32 12.94 -44.75 16.41
C LEU A 32 12.02 -44.22 17.51
N LYS A 33 12.33 -44.43 18.80
CA LYS A 33 11.54 -43.87 19.92
C LYS A 33 11.64 -42.36 20.00
N ILE A 34 12.81 -41.80 19.69
CA ILE A 34 13.02 -40.34 19.62
C ILE A 34 12.32 -39.75 18.40
N GLN A 35 12.39 -40.41 17.24
CA GLN A 35 11.65 -40.03 16.03
C GLN A 35 10.12 -40.07 16.24
N TYR A 36 9.60 -41.10 16.91
CA TYR A 36 8.15 -41.17 17.23
C TYR A 36 7.70 -40.10 18.23
N LYS A 37 8.55 -39.71 19.20
CA LYS A 37 8.27 -38.58 20.10
C LYS A 37 8.35 -37.23 19.39
N ILE A 38 9.31 -37.05 18.48
CA ILE A 38 9.47 -35.82 17.71
C ILE A 38 8.31 -35.65 16.71
N VAL A 39 7.90 -36.70 15.99
CA VAL A 39 6.74 -36.64 15.08
C VAL A 39 5.44 -36.33 15.84
N ARG A 40 5.28 -36.84 17.07
CA ARG A 40 4.12 -36.55 17.93
C ARG A 40 4.14 -35.15 18.56
N CYS A 41 5.31 -34.52 18.68
CA CYS A 41 5.46 -33.15 19.17
C CYS A 41 5.40 -32.08 18.06
N TYR A 42 5.77 -32.43 16.82
CA TYR A 42 5.73 -31.52 15.66
C TYR A 42 4.45 -31.65 14.82
N PHE A 43 3.65 -32.69 15.03
CA PHE A 43 2.29 -32.80 14.51
C PHE A 43 1.33 -32.94 15.71
N PRO A 44 0.98 -31.83 16.40
CA PRO A 44 -0.25 -31.84 17.19
C PRO A 44 -1.38 -32.31 16.25
N PRO A 45 -2.40 -33.06 16.72
CA PRO A 45 -3.61 -33.23 15.93
C PRO A 45 -4.02 -31.81 15.54
N SER A 46 -3.95 -31.47 14.26
CA SER A 46 -4.08 -30.08 13.83
C SER A 46 -5.35 -29.55 14.48
N LEU A 47 -5.29 -28.37 15.11
CA LEU A 47 -6.47 -27.74 15.69
C LEU A 47 -7.62 -27.75 14.66
N GLN A 48 -7.25 -27.64 13.38
CA GLN A 48 -8.08 -27.83 12.20
C GLN A 48 -8.74 -29.21 12.08
N LEU A 49 -8.07 -30.34 12.34
CA LEU A 49 -8.69 -31.67 12.33
C LEU A 49 -9.66 -31.86 13.50
N SER A 50 -9.34 -31.35 14.70
CA SER A 50 -10.28 -31.37 15.83
C SER A 50 -11.47 -30.44 15.59
N GLN A 51 -11.25 -29.28 14.99
CA GLN A 51 -12.29 -28.32 14.65
C GLN A 51 -13.16 -28.83 13.51
N LEU A 52 -12.58 -29.49 12.50
CA LEU A 52 -13.31 -30.14 11.42
C LEU A 52 -14.12 -31.34 11.93
N LYS A 53 -13.57 -32.13 12.86
CA LYS A 53 -14.33 -33.20 13.53
C LYS A 53 -15.47 -32.66 14.39
N ALA A 54 -15.26 -31.55 15.10
CA ALA A 54 -16.30 -30.89 15.87
C ALA A 54 -17.40 -30.30 14.96
N GLN A 55 -17.01 -29.67 13.86
CA GLN A 55 -17.92 -29.11 12.87
C GLN A 55 -18.72 -30.22 12.15
N LEU A 56 -18.06 -31.31 11.74
CA LEU A 56 -18.74 -32.47 11.16
C LEU A 56 -19.69 -33.12 12.17
N GLY A 57 -19.30 -33.20 13.45
CA GLY A 57 -20.17 -33.66 14.53
C GLY A 57 -21.41 -32.77 14.70
N ALA A 58 -21.25 -31.45 14.65
CA ALA A 58 -22.37 -30.50 14.71
C ALA A 58 -23.30 -30.63 13.50
N THR A 59 -22.74 -30.78 12.28
CA THR A 59 -23.55 -30.99 11.07
C THR A 59 -24.34 -32.30 11.14
N VAL A 60 -23.73 -33.38 11.63
CA VAL A 60 -24.43 -34.67 11.81
C VAL A 60 -25.58 -34.54 12.82
N GLN A 61 -25.40 -33.80 13.91
CA GLN A 61 -26.46 -33.54 14.89
C GLN A 61 -27.63 -32.76 14.28
N VAL A 62 -27.35 -31.71 13.49
CA VAL A 62 -28.38 -30.95 12.79
C VAL A 62 -29.12 -31.83 11.78
N CYS A 63 -28.41 -32.65 11.00
CA CYS A 63 -29.04 -33.60 10.07
C CYS A 63 -29.90 -34.64 10.80
N GLN A 64 -29.47 -35.15 11.96
CA GLN A 64 -30.27 -36.06 12.79
C GLN A 64 -31.52 -35.38 13.34
N GLU A 65 -31.43 -34.13 13.77
CA GLU A 65 -32.59 -33.41 14.28
C GLU A 65 -33.59 -33.07 13.17
N LEU A 66 -33.11 -32.69 11.98
CA LEU A 66 -33.96 -32.47 10.80
C LEU A 66 -34.65 -33.76 10.36
N LEU A 67 -33.94 -34.88 10.34
CA LEU A 67 -34.54 -36.20 10.07
C LEU A 67 -35.61 -36.55 11.11
N GLY A 68 -35.33 -36.33 12.40
CA GLY A 68 -36.31 -36.56 13.47
C GLY A 68 -37.53 -35.63 13.38
N ARG A 69 -37.36 -34.38 12.91
CA ARG A 69 -38.47 -33.46 12.65
C ARG A 69 -39.28 -33.90 11.43
N LEU A 70 -38.64 -34.32 10.35
CA LEU A 70 -39.30 -34.84 9.15
C LEU A 70 -40.05 -36.15 9.43
N GLU A 71 -39.53 -37.03 10.27
CA GLU A 71 -40.23 -38.25 10.68
C GLU A 71 -41.44 -37.95 11.59
N LYS A 72 -41.31 -36.97 12.51
CA LYS A 72 -42.44 -36.48 13.33
C LYS A 72 -43.47 -35.74 12.49
N GLU A 73 -43.05 -35.01 11.48
CA GLU A 73 -43.92 -34.31 10.53
C GLU A 73 -44.62 -35.33 9.63
N LYS A 74 -43.91 -36.29 9.02
CA LYS A 74 -44.51 -37.41 8.27
C LYS A 74 -45.52 -38.20 9.12
N SER A 75 -45.26 -38.38 10.41
CA SER A 75 -46.19 -39.02 11.34
C SER A 75 -47.44 -38.16 11.65
N LYS A 76 -47.33 -36.83 11.56
CA LYS A 76 -48.45 -35.87 11.71
C LYS A 76 -49.22 -35.64 10.39
N THR A 77 -48.53 -35.64 9.26
CA THR A 77 -49.09 -35.45 7.91
C THR A 77 -49.85 -36.69 7.44
N SER A 78 -49.42 -37.89 7.87
CA SER A 78 -50.19 -39.13 7.67
C SER A 78 -51.57 -39.12 8.36
N MET A 79 -51.84 -38.19 9.28
CA MET A 79 -53.13 -38.04 9.96
C MET A 79 -53.97 -36.87 9.41
N THR A 80 -53.48 -36.06 8.45
CA THR A 80 -54.14 -34.80 8.06
C THR A 80 -54.40 -34.64 6.55
N ASP A 81 -53.74 -35.38 5.65
CA ASP A 81 -53.91 -35.20 4.20
C ASP A 81 -54.99 -36.09 3.57
N GLN A 82 -56.25 -35.75 3.83
CA GLN A 82 -57.37 -36.21 2.99
C GLN A 82 -58.42 -35.11 2.79
N ARG A 83 -58.04 -33.94 2.25
CA ARG A 83 -59.00 -33.08 1.54
C ARG A 83 -58.33 -31.98 0.70
N THR A 84 -58.73 -31.90 -0.57
CA THR A 84 -58.81 -30.70 -1.43
C THR A 84 -57.51 -30.01 -1.87
N GLN A 85 -57.39 -29.46 -3.07
CA GLN A 85 -57.98 -29.61 -4.41
C GLN A 85 -57.21 -28.60 -5.29
N ALA A 86 -57.11 -28.87 -6.58
CA ALA A 86 -56.65 -27.92 -7.58
C ALA A 86 -57.47 -26.61 -7.58
N ASN A 87 -56.80 -25.45 -7.68
CA ASN A 87 -57.20 -24.34 -8.57
C ASN A 87 -56.18 -23.19 -8.59
N GLU A 88 -55.83 -22.81 -9.83
CA GLU A 88 -55.59 -21.45 -10.35
C GLU A 88 -54.64 -20.47 -9.63
N THR A 89 -53.54 -20.14 -10.31
CA THR A 89 -53.05 -18.74 -10.46
C THR A 89 -52.01 -18.64 -11.59
N LYS A 90 -52.39 -18.00 -12.71
CA LYS A 90 -51.46 -17.19 -13.52
C LYS A 90 -51.02 -16.02 -12.62
N ASP A 91 -49.75 -15.65 -12.71
CA ASP A 91 -48.99 -14.74 -11.82
C ASP A 91 -48.52 -15.39 -10.50
N SER A 92 -47.58 -16.35 -10.63
CA SER A 92 -46.75 -16.75 -9.50
C SER A 92 -45.52 -15.82 -9.38
N PRO A 93 -45.28 -15.17 -8.22
CA PRO A 93 -44.04 -14.45 -7.93
C PRO A 93 -42.79 -15.35 -7.91
N GLU A 94 -42.96 -16.66 -8.11
CA GLU A 94 -41.89 -17.64 -8.23
C GLU A 94 -41.16 -17.56 -9.57
N VAL A 95 -41.80 -17.15 -10.69
CA VAL A 95 -41.11 -17.11 -12.00
C VAL A 95 -39.99 -16.05 -12.03
N PRO A 96 -40.18 -14.81 -11.52
CA PRO A 96 -39.09 -13.85 -11.36
C PRO A 96 -38.01 -14.34 -10.39
N HIS A 97 -38.40 -14.98 -9.29
CA HIS A 97 -37.47 -15.51 -8.28
C HIS A 97 -36.62 -16.68 -8.82
N LEU A 98 -37.24 -17.59 -9.59
CA LEU A 98 -36.57 -18.69 -10.28
C LEU A 98 -35.63 -18.17 -11.37
N ASN A 99 -36.01 -17.14 -12.12
CA ASN A 99 -35.11 -16.50 -13.09
C ASN A 99 -33.90 -15.86 -12.40
N VAL A 100 -34.08 -15.20 -11.24
CA VAL A 100 -32.96 -14.67 -10.45
C VAL A 100 -32.05 -15.79 -9.93
N ILE A 101 -32.62 -16.92 -9.51
CA ILE A 101 -31.82 -18.10 -9.11
C ILE A 101 -31.09 -18.70 -10.30
N LEU A 102 -31.73 -18.82 -11.46
CA LEU A 102 -31.11 -19.35 -12.68
C LEU A 102 -29.94 -18.47 -13.12
N SER A 103 -30.10 -17.14 -13.17
CA SER A 103 -29.01 -16.24 -13.50
C SER A 103 -27.86 -16.33 -12.49
N LYS A 104 -28.14 -16.43 -11.19
CA LYS A 104 -27.10 -16.64 -10.18
C LYS A 104 -26.36 -17.97 -10.35
N LEU A 105 -27.08 -19.05 -10.66
CA LEU A 105 -26.48 -20.36 -10.91
C LEU A 105 -25.66 -20.37 -12.20
N GLU A 106 -26.08 -19.65 -13.24
CA GLU A 106 -25.31 -19.45 -14.47
C GLU A 106 -24.01 -18.68 -14.20
N ASP A 107 -24.09 -17.59 -13.45
CA ASP A 107 -22.92 -16.80 -13.04
C ASP A 107 -21.93 -17.62 -12.19
N GLU A 108 -22.43 -18.39 -11.22
CA GLU A 108 -21.63 -19.29 -10.41
C GLU A 108 -21.01 -20.41 -11.23
N ASN A 109 -21.75 -20.98 -12.18
CA ASN A 109 -21.26 -22.02 -13.09
C ASN A 109 -20.13 -21.48 -13.98
N ASP A 110 -20.27 -20.27 -14.51
CA ASP A 110 -19.23 -19.63 -15.30
C ASP A 110 -18.01 -19.25 -14.46
N GLN A 111 -18.22 -18.85 -13.20
CA GLN A 111 -17.13 -18.63 -12.26
C GLN A 111 -16.39 -19.95 -11.93
N LEU A 112 -17.11 -21.05 -11.76
CA LEU A 112 -16.52 -22.37 -11.54
C LEU A 112 -15.73 -22.85 -12.77
N LYS A 113 -16.26 -22.68 -13.99
CA LYS A 113 -15.53 -22.98 -15.23
C LYS A 113 -14.23 -22.19 -15.33
N LYS A 114 -14.25 -20.89 -15.03
CA LYS A 114 -13.04 -20.04 -15.00
C LYS A 114 -12.02 -20.53 -13.96
N ARG A 115 -12.48 -20.92 -12.77
CA ARG A 115 -11.60 -21.47 -11.71
C ARG A 115 -11.02 -22.83 -12.10
N VAL A 116 -11.80 -23.70 -12.74
CA VAL A 116 -11.32 -25.00 -13.25
C VAL A 116 -10.26 -24.77 -14.31
N ALA A 117 -10.52 -23.92 -15.31
CA ALA A 117 -9.53 -23.58 -16.34
C ALA A 117 -8.25 -22.99 -15.74
N TYR A 118 -8.37 -22.14 -14.70
CA TYR A 118 -7.23 -21.59 -13.99
C TYR A 118 -6.41 -22.69 -13.29
N VAL A 119 -7.05 -23.60 -12.54
CA VAL A 119 -6.38 -24.71 -11.86
C VAL A 119 -5.75 -25.68 -12.87
N GLU A 120 -6.41 -25.97 -13.98
CA GLU A 120 -5.85 -26.79 -15.06
C GLU A 120 -4.60 -26.15 -15.68
N SER A 121 -4.60 -24.82 -15.84
CA SER A 121 -3.42 -24.08 -16.32
C SER A 121 -2.26 -24.13 -15.32
N LEU A 122 -2.55 -24.05 -14.01
CA LEU A 122 -1.55 -24.19 -12.97
C LEU A 122 -1.00 -25.61 -12.89
N ASN A 123 -1.88 -26.61 -12.99
CA ASN A 123 -1.50 -28.02 -13.00
C ASN A 123 -0.58 -28.32 -14.21
N SER A 124 -0.93 -27.79 -15.39
CA SER A 124 -0.09 -27.91 -16.59
C SER A 124 1.30 -27.28 -16.40
N LYS A 125 1.38 -26.12 -15.74
CA LYS A 125 2.66 -25.48 -15.39
C LYS A 125 3.45 -26.31 -14.38
N TRP A 126 2.79 -26.84 -13.36
CA TRP A 126 3.42 -27.68 -12.35
C TRP A 126 3.94 -28.99 -12.94
N GLN A 127 3.17 -29.67 -13.80
CA GLN A 127 3.63 -30.87 -14.50
C GLN A 127 4.85 -30.61 -15.39
N LYS A 128 4.90 -29.46 -16.09
CA LYS A 128 6.08 -29.06 -16.86
C LYS A 128 7.29 -28.83 -15.96
N TYR A 129 7.10 -28.14 -14.84
CA TYR A 129 8.17 -27.91 -13.86
C TYR A 129 8.66 -29.24 -13.28
N ASP A 130 7.76 -30.13 -12.88
CA ASP A 130 8.11 -31.42 -12.30
C ASP A 130 8.82 -32.32 -13.32
N SER A 131 8.35 -32.36 -14.56
CA SER A 131 9.02 -33.09 -15.65
C SER A 131 10.43 -32.55 -15.91
N SER A 132 10.58 -31.22 -15.99
CA SER A 132 11.88 -30.57 -16.18
C SER A 132 12.83 -30.79 -14.98
N ARG A 133 12.29 -30.75 -13.76
CA ARG A 133 13.03 -31.06 -12.53
C ARG A 133 13.52 -32.50 -12.54
N GLU A 134 12.67 -33.45 -12.87
CA GLU A 134 13.02 -34.86 -12.95
C GLU A 134 14.03 -35.13 -14.08
N GLU A 135 13.93 -34.45 -15.23
CA GLU A 135 14.94 -34.49 -16.29
C GLU A 135 16.29 -33.96 -15.80
N TYR A 136 16.29 -32.83 -15.09
CA TYR A 136 17.50 -32.25 -14.51
C TYR A 136 18.15 -33.19 -13.48
N VAL A 137 17.35 -33.76 -12.58
CA VAL A 137 17.82 -34.75 -11.59
C VAL A 137 18.39 -35.99 -12.28
N ARG A 138 17.70 -36.54 -13.30
CA ARG A 138 18.21 -37.65 -14.11
C ARG A 138 19.55 -37.30 -14.76
N GLY A 139 19.67 -36.09 -15.31
CA GLY A 139 20.92 -35.59 -15.89
C GLY A 139 22.07 -35.49 -14.87
N LEU A 140 21.78 -35.04 -13.64
CA LEU A 140 22.76 -35.03 -12.55
C LEU A 140 23.18 -36.45 -12.14
N CYS A 141 22.22 -37.36 -11.99
CA CYS A 141 22.51 -38.77 -11.68
C CYS A 141 23.35 -39.43 -12.78
N GLN A 142 23.07 -39.12 -14.04
CA GLN A 142 23.85 -39.61 -15.18
C GLN A 142 25.28 -39.03 -15.16
N LYS A 143 25.46 -37.72 -14.98
CA LYS A 143 26.79 -37.10 -14.86
C LYS A 143 27.59 -37.66 -13.69
N LEU A 144 26.94 -37.93 -12.56
CA LEU A 144 27.57 -38.59 -11.41
C LEU A 144 27.96 -40.04 -11.75
N LYS A 145 27.09 -40.78 -12.46
CA LYS A 145 27.37 -42.15 -12.91
C LYS A 145 28.49 -42.20 -13.95
N GLU A 146 28.61 -41.21 -14.83
CA GLU A 146 29.72 -41.10 -15.79
C GLU A 146 31.03 -40.76 -15.06
N SER A 147 30.97 -39.84 -14.09
CA SER A 147 32.10 -39.47 -13.24
C SER A 147 32.59 -40.64 -12.35
N ASN A 148 31.69 -41.52 -11.90
CA ASN A 148 32.01 -42.72 -11.11
C ASN A 148 32.26 -43.97 -11.97
N GLY A 149 31.63 -44.08 -13.14
CA GLY A 149 31.70 -45.23 -14.04
C GLY A 149 33.04 -45.33 -14.75
N LEU A 150 33.70 -44.19 -14.98
CA LEU A 150 35.10 -44.14 -15.42
C LEU A 150 36.10 -44.63 -14.36
N ALA A 151 35.67 -44.84 -13.10
CA ALA A 151 36.52 -45.35 -12.03
C ALA A 151 36.36 -46.85 -11.76
N CYS A 152 35.45 -47.57 -12.43
CA CYS A 152 35.10 -48.96 -12.09
C CYS A 152 35.33 -50.00 -13.19
N ALA A 153 36.00 -49.64 -14.30
CA ALA A 153 36.39 -50.57 -15.35
C ALA A 153 37.92 -50.64 -15.50
N GLY A 154 38.60 -51.21 -14.50
CA GLY A 154 40.02 -51.54 -14.59
C GLY A 154 40.64 -51.86 -13.23
N PRO A 155 41.25 -53.05 -13.04
CA PRO A 155 41.96 -53.35 -11.82
C PRO A 155 43.39 -52.84 -11.93
N THR A 156 43.66 -51.57 -11.60
CA THR A 156 45.04 -51.16 -11.29
C THR A 156 45.08 -49.97 -10.34
N LEU A 157 45.87 -50.16 -9.29
CA LEU A 157 46.29 -49.19 -8.31
C LEU A 157 46.78 -47.89 -8.97
N THR A 158 46.42 -46.76 -8.37
CA THR A 158 46.97 -45.38 -8.46
C THR A 158 46.03 -44.30 -9.00
N GLN A 159 45.80 -43.29 -8.15
CA GLN A 159 45.48 -41.88 -8.43
C GLN A 159 44.01 -41.45 -8.67
N THR A 160 43.44 -40.92 -7.57
CA THR A 160 42.54 -39.75 -7.39
C THR A 160 41.94 -39.05 -8.62
N PRO A 161 40.62 -39.23 -8.87
CA PRO A 161 39.77 -38.28 -9.60
C PRO A 161 38.91 -37.38 -8.67
N ALA A 162 38.77 -37.74 -7.38
CA ALA A 162 37.86 -37.05 -6.45
C ALA A 162 38.35 -35.65 -6.01
N ALA A 163 39.66 -35.38 -6.05
CA ALA A 163 40.23 -34.10 -5.61
C ALA A 163 39.85 -32.92 -6.52
N GLY A 164 39.72 -33.16 -7.84
CA GLY A 164 39.38 -32.10 -8.81
C GLY A 164 37.95 -31.56 -8.62
N ASN A 165 36.97 -32.44 -8.41
CA ASN A 165 35.58 -32.04 -8.19
C ASN A 165 35.41 -31.29 -6.86
N VAL A 166 36.11 -31.71 -5.81
CA VAL A 166 36.10 -31.01 -4.51
C VAL A 166 36.70 -29.61 -4.64
N ALA A 167 37.79 -29.44 -5.40
CA ALA A 167 38.39 -28.14 -5.65
C ALA A 167 37.45 -27.20 -6.44
N LEU A 168 36.71 -27.72 -7.43
CA LEU A 168 35.72 -26.93 -8.18
C LEU A 168 34.55 -26.49 -7.29
N PHE A 169 34.03 -27.37 -6.42
CA PHE A 169 32.98 -26.98 -5.47
C PHE A 169 33.50 -25.97 -4.45
N GLN A 170 34.74 -26.12 -3.96
CA GLN A 170 35.36 -25.14 -3.06
C GLN A 170 35.54 -23.77 -3.73
N GLN A 171 35.94 -23.76 -5.01
CA GLN A 171 36.05 -22.52 -5.79
C GLN A 171 34.69 -21.85 -5.97
N GLU A 172 33.64 -22.62 -6.27
CA GLU A 172 32.29 -22.08 -6.44
C GLU A 172 31.70 -21.58 -5.11
N ILE A 173 31.94 -22.28 -4.00
CA ILE A 173 31.58 -21.82 -2.65
C ILE A 173 32.27 -20.49 -2.34
N ALA A 174 33.57 -20.36 -2.63
CA ALA A 174 34.30 -19.12 -2.43
C ALA A 174 33.74 -17.97 -3.30
N ARG A 175 33.42 -18.25 -4.56
CA ARG A 175 32.81 -17.27 -5.47
C ARG A 175 31.44 -16.81 -5.00
N LEU A 176 30.58 -17.74 -4.56
CA LEU A 176 29.25 -17.43 -4.04
C LEU A 176 29.31 -16.68 -2.71
N ASN A 177 30.24 -17.03 -1.82
CA ASN A 177 30.46 -16.31 -0.57
C ASN A 177 30.94 -14.88 -0.83
N GLY A 178 31.85 -14.68 -1.79
CA GLY A 178 32.26 -13.34 -2.23
C GLY A 178 31.08 -12.52 -2.77
N LEU A 179 30.28 -13.11 -3.67
CA LEU A 179 29.10 -12.45 -4.20
C LEU A 179 28.07 -12.10 -3.11
N LEU A 180 27.87 -12.99 -2.13
CA LEU A 180 26.99 -12.72 -1.00
C LEU A 180 27.52 -11.55 -0.17
N GLN A 181 28.82 -11.52 0.12
CA GLN A 181 29.46 -10.42 0.85
C GLN A 181 29.30 -9.09 0.10
N ASP A 182 29.52 -9.08 -1.22
CA ASP A 182 29.31 -7.91 -2.06
C ASP A 182 27.85 -7.44 -2.02
N LYS A 183 26.88 -8.37 -2.07
CA LYS A 183 25.46 -8.04 -1.96
C LYS A 183 25.06 -7.54 -0.58
N MET A 184 25.68 -8.05 0.48
CA MET A 184 25.47 -7.53 1.84
C MET A 184 25.99 -6.09 1.96
N MET A 185 27.20 -5.81 1.48
CA MET A 185 27.76 -4.45 1.46
C MET A 185 26.89 -3.48 0.64
N GLU A 186 26.37 -3.95 -0.50
CA GLU A 186 25.47 -3.17 -1.33
C GLU A 186 24.12 -2.88 -0.64
N CYS A 187 23.55 -3.87 0.05
CA CYS A 187 22.36 -3.67 0.87
C CYS A 187 22.59 -2.66 2.00
N GLU A 188 23.76 -2.70 2.66
CA GLU A 188 24.13 -1.73 3.69
C GLU A 188 24.31 -0.32 3.11
N ARG A 189 24.90 -0.20 1.91
CA ARG A 189 25.03 1.08 1.20
C ARG A 189 23.66 1.66 0.87
N LEU A 190 22.79 0.88 0.22
CA LEU A 190 21.43 1.28 -0.14
C LEU A 190 20.57 1.60 1.08
N SER A 191 20.77 0.86 2.18
CA SER A 191 20.09 1.15 3.45
C SER A 191 20.44 2.53 3.97
N ARG A 192 21.74 2.88 3.98
CA ARG A 192 22.21 4.22 4.40
C ARG A 192 21.67 5.32 3.50
N GLU A 193 21.76 5.15 2.17
CA GLU A 193 21.26 6.15 1.22
C GLU A 193 19.75 6.41 1.36
N ARG A 194 18.97 5.34 1.56
CA ARG A 194 17.54 5.48 1.84
C ARG A 194 17.30 6.24 3.14
N ASP A 195 18.05 5.94 4.19
CA ASP A 195 17.85 6.55 5.50
C ASP A 195 18.29 8.02 5.50
N ASP A 196 19.35 8.36 4.77
CA ASP A 196 19.77 9.75 4.52
C ASP A 196 18.73 10.52 3.70
N SER A 197 18.17 9.93 2.64
CA SER A 197 17.08 10.55 1.85
C SER A 197 15.87 10.81 2.73
N LYS A 198 15.46 9.84 3.56
CA LYS A 198 14.35 10.02 4.51
C LYS A 198 14.60 11.17 5.48
N ARG A 199 15.84 11.32 5.98
CA ARG A 199 16.19 12.42 6.88
C ARG A 199 16.07 13.78 6.18
N ILE A 200 16.60 13.89 4.96
CA ILE A 200 16.50 15.12 4.16
C ILE A 200 15.03 15.46 3.88
N ASP A 201 14.22 14.47 3.50
CA ASP A 201 12.79 14.67 3.24
C ASP A 201 12.05 15.11 4.51
N GLN A 202 12.36 14.51 5.66
CA GLN A 202 11.79 14.92 6.95
C GLN A 202 12.16 16.35 7.33
N GLU A 203 13.43 16.74 7.17
CA GLU A 203 13.90 18.10 7.44
C GLU A 203 13.20 19.10 6.50
N ARG A 204 13.05 18.75 5.22
CA ARG A 204 12.33 19.57 4.23
C ARG A 204 10.84 19.72 4.58
N ILE A 205 10.18 18.64 4.98
CA ILE A 205 8.77 18.66 5.41
C ILE A 205 8.61 19.58 6.62
N GLN A 206 9.45 19.43 7.65
CA GLN A 206 9.38 20.28 8.85
C GLN A 206 9.57 21.75 8.50
N MET A 207 10.51 22.07 7.61
CA MET A 207 10.71 23.45 7.15
C MET A 207 9.47 24.01 6.43
N LEU A 208 8.83 23.22 5.57
CA LEU A 208 7.61 23.63 4.89
C LEU A 208 6.44 23.80 5.85
N GLU A 209 6.31 22.93 6.86
CA GLU A 209 5.31 23.08 7.93
C GLU A 209 5.50 24.40 8.69
N GLN A 210 6.74 24.74 9.06
CA GLN A 210 7.04 26.02 9.71
C GLN A 210 6.73 27.22 8.78
N GLN A 211 7.01 27.11 7.49
CA GLN A 211 6.66 28.15 6.52
C GLN A 211 5.15 28.36 6.43
N VAL A 212 4.38 27.28 6.37
CA VAL A 212 2.91 27.35 6.35
C VAL A 212 2.39 27.99 7.63
N LEU A 213 2.92 27.63 8.80
CA LEU A 213 2.55 28.26 10.07
C LEU A 213 2.84 29.76 10.10
N ALA A 214 4.02 30.18 9.64
CA ALA A 214 4.39 31.58 9.53
C ALA A 214 3.42 32.34 8.61
N TYR A 215 3.11 31.80 7.43
CA TYR A 215 2.16 32.42 6.51
C TYR A 215 0.73 32.50 7.05
N ILE A 216 0.30 31.51 7.85
CA ILE A 216 -0.99 31.58 8.54
C ILE A 216 -0.99 32.72 9.57
N GLU A 217 0.10 32.90 10.32
CA GLU A 217 0.23 33.98 11.29
C GLU A 217 0.29 35.36 10.63
N ASP A 218 1.06 35.49 9.55
CA ASP A 218 1.14 36.71 8.73
C ASP A 218 -0.24 37.08 8.17
N PHE A 219 -0.96 36.11 7.60
CA PHE A 219 -2.29 36.32 7.05
C PHE A 219 -3.30 36.77 8.13
N LYS A 220 -3.24 36.15 9.32
CA LYS A 220 -4.09 36.54 10.46
C LYS A 220 -3.77 37.95 10.94
N SER A 221 -2.49 38.30 11.02
CA SER A 221 -2.03 39.61 11.44
C SER A 221 -2.46 40.70 10.46
N GLU A 222 -2.23 40.49 9.17
CA GLU A 222 -2.67 41.38 8.08
C GLU A 222 -4.19 41.55 8.08
N ARG A 223 -4.94 40.48 8.34
CA ARG A 223 -6.40 40.56 8.49
C ARG A 223 -6.78 41.45 9.69
N ALA A 224 -6.16 41.25 10.84
CA ALA A 224 -6.43 42.05 12.04
C ALA A 224 -6.10 43.54 11.80
N ASP A 225 -5.02 43.83 11.09
CA ASP A 225 -4.68 45.20 10.67
C ASP A 225 -5.71 45.79 9.72
N ARG A 226 -6.18 45.02 8.74
CA ARG A 226 -7.26 45.44 7.84
C ARG A 226 -8.54 45.76 8.61
N GLU A 227 -8.93 44.93 9.58
CA GLU A 227 -10.12 45.17 10.41
C GLU A 227 -9.98 46.42 11.27
N ARG A 228 -8.79 46.66 11.86
CA ARG A 228 -8.49 47.93 12.57
C ARG A 228 -8.59 49.14 11.64
N ALA A 229 -8.01 49.06 10.45
CA ALA A 229 -8.06 50.13 9.46
C ALA A 229 -9.50 50.41 9.02
N GLN A 230 -10.31 49.36 8.81
CA GLN A 230 -11.74 49.49 8.48
C GLN A 230 -12.51 50.19 9.61
N GLY A 231 -12.28 49.82 10.87
CA GLY A 231 -12.86 50.53 12.03
C GLY A 231 -12.49 52.01 12.02
N LYS A 232 -11.21 52.34 11.80
CA LYS A 232 -10.75 53.73 11.75
C LYS A 232 -11.38 54.52 10.61
N ILE A 233 -11.61 53.88 9.46
CA ILE A 233 -12.31 54.50 8.33
C ILE A 233 -13.75 54.86 8.71
N LEU A 234 -14.47 53.96 9.37
CA LEU A 234 -15.84 54.21 9.83
C LEU A 234 -15.90 55.36 10.84
N ASP A 235 -14.99 55.38 11.82
CA ASP A 235 -14.91 56.49 12.80
C ASP A 235 -14.65 57.83 12.11
N LEU A 236 -13.74 57.86 11.13
CA LEU A 236 -13.44 59.07 10.37
C LEU A 236 -14.60 59.50 9.47
N GLN A 237 -15.35 58.55 8.90
CA GLN A 237 -16.55 58.84 8.12
C GLN A 237 -17.65 59.46 9.00
N ASP A 238 -17.85 58.96 10.23
CA ASP A 238 -18.80 59.54 11.19
C ASP A 238 -18.39 60.96 11.60
N GLU A 239 -17.12 61.18 11.94
CA GLU A 239 -16.63 62.51 12.32
C GLU A 239 -16.76 63.50 11.15
N VAL A 240 -16.43 63.09 9.92
CA VAL A 240 -16.66 63.91 8.73
C VAL A 240 -18.15 64.22 8.55
N GLY A 241 -19.03 63.24 8.75
CA GLY A 241 -20.48 63.44 8.69
C GLY A 241 -20.99 64.44 9.73
N ARG A 242 -20.51 64.33 10.98
CA ARG A 242 -20.81 65.28 12.06
C ARG A 242 -20.31 66.68 11.75
N LEU A 243 -19.07 66.83 11.29
CA LEU A 243 -18.50 68.11 10.91
C LEU A 243 -19.26 68.74 9.74
N GLN A 244 -19.64 67.96 8.74
CA GLN A 244 -20.47 68.44 7.62
C GLN A 244 -21.84 68.94 8.10
N LEU A 245 -22.50 68.22 9.02
CA LEU A 245 -23.76 68.66 9.61
C LEU A 245 -23.58 69.96 10.42
N GLN A 246 -22.49 70.06 11.19
CA GLN A 246 -22.17 71.26 11.96
C GLN A 246 -21.96 72.48 11.04
N ILE A 247 -21.21 72.33 9.94
CA ILE A 247 -21.01 73.39 8.93
C ILE A 247 -22.36 73.79 8.30
N ARG A 248 -23.21 72.82 7.95
CA ARG A 248 -24.56 73.10 7.41
C ARG A 248 -25.42 73.87 8.40
N THR A 249 -25.34 73.54 9.68
CA THR A 249 -26.14 74.20 10.73
C THR A 249 -25.61 75.61 11.03
N GLN A 250 -24.28 75.77 11.10
CA GLN A 250 -23.64 77.08 11.26
C GLN A 250 -23.91 78.01 10.08
N SER A 251 -23.82 77.52 8.83
CA SER A 251 -24.12 78.35 7.64
C SER A 251 -25.58 78.83 7.60
N VAL A 252 -26.54 78.02 8.07
CA VAL A 252 -27.95 78.46 8.22
C VAL A 252 -28.10 79.50 9.32
N GLN A 253 -27.40 79.32 10.45
CA GLN A 253 -27.46 80.22 11.59
C GLN A 253 -26.77 81.56 11.29
N GLU A 254 -25.65 81.55 10.57
CA GLU A 254 -24.97 82.73 10.03
C GLU A 254 -25.77 83.43 8.93
N ALA A 255 -26.47 82.70 8.04
CA ALA A 255 -27.41 83.32 7.11
C ALA A 255 -28.61 83.97 7.82
N SER A 256 -28.99 83.48 9.01
CA SER A 256 -30.03 84.09 9.86
C SER A 256 -29.52 85.29 10.67
N SER A 257 -28.26 85.29 11.11
CA SER A 257 -27.64 86.37 11.88
C SER A 257 -27.06 87.48 10.98
N SER A 258 -26.67 87.15 9.75
CA SER A 258 -26.16 88.08 8.73
C SER A 258 -27.23 89.02 8.17
N ARG A 259 -28.52 88.79 8.45
CA ARG A 259 -29.57 89.80 8.20
C ARG A 259 -29.60 90.93 9.24
N ARG A 260 -28.65 90.99 10.18
CA ARG A 260 -28.67 91.99 11.26
C ARG A 260 -27.42 92.81 11.49
N LEU A 261 -26.30 92.62 10.78
CA LEU A 261 -25.13 93.50 10.95
C LEU A 261 -24.41 93.76 9.63
N HIS A 262 -24.63 94.96 9.09
CA HIS A 262 -23.76 95.60 8.11
C HIS A 262 -23.09 96.78 8.82
N MET A 263 -21.76 96.73 8.98
CA MET A 263 -20.77 97.80 9.20
C MET A 263 -19.50 97.07 9.67
N GLY A 264 -18.37 96.99 8.96
CA GLY A 264 -17.73 97.90 8.02
C GLY A 264 -16.37 98.25 8.63
N LEU A 265 -15.24 97.75 8.11
CA LEU A 265 -13.90 98.31 8.39
C LEU A 265 -12.80 97.71 7.50
N LYS A 266 -11.71 98.48 7.40
CA LYS A 266 -10.75 98.65 6.30
C LYS A 266 -9.62 97.61 6.20
N LYS A 267 -8.95 97.67 5.04
CA LYS A 267 -7.74 96.98 4.53
C LYS A 267 -6.48 97.07 5.43
N VAL A 268 -5.53 96.13 5.27
CA VAL A 268 -4.10 96.28 4.81
C VAL A 268 -3.25 95.01 5.14
N PRO A 269 -2.17 94.68 4.37
CA PRO A 269 -1.52 93.35 4.31
C PRO A 269 -0.07 93.27 4.88
N HIS A 270 0.37 92.10 5.36
CA HIS A 270 1.78 91.72 5.65
C HIS A 270 1.81 90.27 6.19
N ARG A 271 2.77 89.35 5.99
CA ARG A 271 4.14 89.36 5.46
C ARG A 271 4.55 87.91 5.09
N GLN A 272 5.40 87.76 4.06
CA GLN A 272 6.21 86.58 3.79
C GLN A 272 7.23 86.32 4.92
N THR A 273 7.59 85.06 5.14
CA THR A 273 8.87 84.68 5.75
C THR A 273 9.40 83.45 5.05
N ASP A 274 10.40 83.67 4.20
CA ASP A 274 11.35 82.67 3.70
C ASP A 274 12.22 82.18 4.85
N THR A 275 12.58 80.89 4.85
CA THR A 275 13.87 80.43 5.41
C THR A 275 14.28 79.06 4.85
N ALA A 276 15.06 79.12 3.77
CA ALA A 276 16.25 78.35 3.40
C ALA A 276 16.36 76.81 3.60
N GLU A 277 16.66 76.11 2.49
CA GLU A 277 17.44 74.85 2.42
C GLU A 277 18.87 75.03 2.99
N PRO A 278 19.60 73.92 3.26
CA PRO A 278 20.67 73.56 2.31
C PRO A 278 20.79 72.06 1.98
N ARG A 279 21.05 71.79 0.69
CA ARG A 279 21.54 70.55 0.07
C ARG A 279 23.00 70.30 0.55
N ARG A 280 23.57 69.10 0.68
CA ARG A 280 23.96 68.11 -0.35
C ARG A 280 24.76 67.01 0.36
N ASN A 281 24.69 65.75 -0.09
CA ASN A 281 25.83 64.89 -0.49
C ASN A 281 25.36 63.46 -0.80
N SER A 282 25.80 62.94 -1.94
CA SER A 282 25.72 61.55 -2.47
C SER A 282 27.02 61.31 -3.27
N PRO A 283 27.36 60.13 -3.84
CA PRO A 283 27.04 58.70 -3.62
C PRO A 283 28.39 57.86 -3.59
N PRO A 284 28.56 56.54 -3.94
CA PRO A 284 28.10 55.80 -5.15
C PRO A 284 27.44 54.41 -4.88
N GLU A 285 26.37 54.05 -5.58
CA GLU A 285 26.29 53.20 -6.79
C GLU A 285 26.73 51.73 -6.65
N THR A 286 25.78 50.80 -6.86
CA THR A 286 25.96 49.66 -7.77
C THR A 286 24.61 49.26 -8.40
N SER A 287 24.69 49.04 -9.70
CA SER A 287 23.69 48.64 -10.69
C SER A 287 22.78 47.48 -10.22
N SER A 288 21.52 47.36 -10.64
CA SER A 288 21.16 47.12 -12.04
C SER A 288 19.68 47.40 -12.35
N LYS A 289 19.47 47.96 -13.54
CA LYS A 289 18.20 48.11 -14.25
C LYS A 289 17.54 46.74 -14.48
N ARG A 290 16.23 46.65 -14.21
CA ARG A 290 15.24 46.33 -15.24
C ARG A 290 13.84 46.82 -14.82
N SER A 291 13.38 47.87 -15.50
CA SER A 291 11.94 48.15 -15.66
C SER A 291 11.48 47.34 -16.86
N ILE A 292 10.34 46.64 -16.75
CA ILE A 292 9.33 46.45 -17.81
C ILE A 292 8.05 45.96 -17.12
N SER A 293 7.05 46.84 -17.17
CA SER A 293 5.62 46.61 -17.37
C SER A 293 4.85 45.67 -16.43
N ASN A 294 4.09 46.32 -15.54
CA ASN A 294 2.82 45.80 -15.06
C ASN A 294 1.85 45.58 -16.24
N THR A 295 1.45 44.34 -16.45
CA THR A 295 0.12 43.98 -16.94
C THR A 295 -0.43 42.94 -15.97
N ALA A 296 -1.42 43.33 -15.18
CA ALA A 296 -2.28 42.38 -14.48
C ALA A 296 -3.09 41.60 -15.53
N PRO A 297 -3.29 40.30 -15.34
CA PRO A 297 -4.50 39.64 -15.78
C PRO A 297 -5.26 39.15 -14.54
N GLN A 298 -6.45 39.71 -14.34
CA GLN A 298 -7.52 38.93 -13.73
C GLN A 298 -7.89 37.80 -14.72
N GLY A 299 -8.01 36.57 -14.24
CA GLY A 299 -8.78 35.51 -14.92
C GLY A 299 -7.99 34.24 -15.25
N ALA A 300 -8.39 33.15 -14.60
CA ALA A 300 -8.00 31.74 -14.77
C ALA A 300 -6.55 31.38 -14.45
N ALA A 301 -6.34 30.47 -13.48
CA ALA A 301 -5.05 29.83 -13.32
C ALA A 301 -4.90 28.84 -14.48
N GLU A 302 -4.06 29.15 -15.46
CA GLU A 302 -3.79 28.22 -16.58
C GLU A 302 -2.74 27.19 -16.15
N LEU A 303 -3.09 25.90 -16.26
CA LEU A 303 -2.23 24.75 -16.03
C LEU A 303 -1.35 24.51 -17.26
N GLN A 304 -0.02 24.55 -17.10
CA GLN A 304 0.92 24.36 -18.21
C GLN A 304 1.73 23.07 -18.08
N CYS A 305 1.85 22.32 -19.19
CA CYS A 305 2.72 21.15 -19.25
C CYS A 305 4.20 21.57 -19.32
N PRO A 306 5.07 21.14 -18.39
CA PRO A 306 6.46 21.59 -18.36
C PRO A 306 7.34 21.00 -19.48
N ARG A 307 6.86 19.97 -20.19
CA ARG A 307 7.65 19.29 -21.24
C ARG A 307 7.41 19.87 -22.63
N CYS A 308 6.15 20.11 -23.01
CA CYS A 308 5.81 20.66 -24.33
C CYS A 308 5.18 22.06 -24.28
N LEU A 309 5.05 22.64 -23.08
CA LEU A 309 4.54 23.99 -22.82
C LEU A 309 3.08 24.22 -23.24
N THR A 310 2.34 23.16 -23.55
CA THR A 310 0.90 23.22 -23.84
C THR A 310 0.15 23.71 -22.59
N THR A 311 -0.71 24.70 -22.79
CA THR A 311 -1.53 25.34 -21.76
C THR A 311 -2.93 24.77 -21.74
N TYR A 312 -3.50 24.66 -20.54
CA TYR A 312 -4.82 24.16 -20.26
C TYR A 312 -5.48 25.07 -19.24
N ASP A 313 -6.78 25.30 -19.40
CA ASP A 313 -7.58 26.09 -18.48
C ASP A 313 -7.93 25.24 -17.23
N ASP A 314 -8.25 25.89 -16.10
CA ASP A 314 -8.63 25.22 -14.85
C ASP A 314 -9.80 24.22 -15.04
N GLU A 315 -10.71 24.48 -15.97
CA GLU A 315 -11.85 23.60 -16.29
C GLU A 315 -11.42 22.30 -16.99
N HIS A 316 -10.24 22.30 -17.63
CA HIS A 316 -9.69 21.17 -18.41
C HIS A 316 -8.56 20.44 -17.66
N ALA A 317 -8.55 20.50 -16.32
CA ALA A 317 -7.53 19.86 -15.48
C ALA A 317 -7.39 18.34 -15.70
N THR A 318 -8.47 17.64 -16.06
CA THR A 318 -8.41 16.20 -16.39
C THR A 318 -7.68 15.93 -17.71
N GLU A 319 -7.83 16.81 -18.70
CA GLU A 319 -7.15 16.70 -19.98
C GLU A 319 -5.67 17.03 -19.83
N TYR A 320 -5.34 18.01 -18.98
CA TYR A 320 -3.97 18.30 -18.57
C TYR A 320 -3.28 17.08 -17.95
N LEU A 321 -3.93 16.37 -17.01
CA LEU A 321 -3.35 15.19 -16.38
C LEU A 321 -3.15 14.02 -17.35
N ASN A 322 -4.12 13.75 -18.22
CA ASN A 322 -3.99 12.74 -19.27
C ASN A 322 -2.83 13.08 -20.23
N HIS A 323 -2.76 14.35 -20.64
CA HIS A 323 -1.67 14.83 -21.47
C HIS A 323 -0.31 14.73 -20.76
N TRP A 324 -0.24 14.99 -19.46
CA TRP A 324 1.00 14.87 -18.69
C TRP A 324 1.53 13.42 -18.71
N ASP A 325 0.65 12.44 -18.57
CA ASP A 325 0.99 11.00 -18.66
C ASP A 325 1.40 10.55 -20.07
N GLU A 326 0.79 11.10 -21.12
CA GLU A 326 1.16 10.82 -22.51
C GLU A 326 2.46 11.51 -22.89
N CYS A 327 2.60 12.77 -22.51
CA CYS A 327 3.79 13.56 -22.76
C CYS A 327 5.00 12.99 -22.01
N ALA A 328 4.82 12.40 -20.81
CA ALA A 328 5.87 11.71 -20.06
C ALA A 328 6.43 10.46 -20.76
N LYS A 329 5.66 9.84 -21.67
CA LYS A 329 6.04 8.60 -22.39
C LYS A 329 6.77 8.87 -23.71
N LEU A 330 6.78 10.13 -24.17
CA LEU A 330 7.54 10.61 -25.33
C LEU A 330 8.92 11.14 -24.92
#